data_AF-A0A327QXD8-F1
#
_entry.id   AF-A0A327QXD8-F1
#
_cell.length_a   1.000
_cell.length_b   1.000
_cell.length_c   1.000
_cell.angle_alpha   90.00
_cell.angle_beta   90.00
_cell.angle_gamma   90.00
#
_symmetry.space_group_name_H-M   'P 1'
#
loop_
_entity.id
_entity.type
_entity.pdbx_description
1 polymer ?
#
loop_
_entity_poly.entity_id
_entity_poly.type
_entity_poly.pdbx_seq_one_letter_code
_entity_poly.pdbx_strand_id
1 'polypeptide(L)' 'MNSKQGPSFVLLIVAIIVGVALYKQFDFETKTFAKPALSVVYGITLLVAVTVIVRNLRKK' A
#
# COMPACT_ATOMS: atom_id res chain seq x y z
N MET A 1 9.15 -5.98 -29.51
CA MET A 1 8.34 -5.27 -28.49
C MET A 1 8.16 -6.19 -27.30
N ASN A 2 8.84 -5.95 -26.17
CA ASN A 2 8.67 -6.72 -24.95
C ASN A 2 8.19 -5.76 -23.86
N SER A 3 6.90 -5.46 -23.88
CA SER A 3 6.22 -4.62 -22.90
C SER A 3 6.08 -5.37 -21.57
N LYS A 4 7.21 -5.67 -20.91
CA LYS A 4 7.25 -5.98 -19.47
C LYS A 4 7.24 -4.68 -18.66
N GLN A 5 6.43 -3.70 -19.07
CA GLN A 5 6.13 -2.53 -18.25
C GLN A 5 5.25 -3.02 -17.11
N GLY A 6 5.94 -3.57 -16.10
CA GLY A 6 5.27 -4.15 -14.95
C GLY A 6 4.46 -3.05 -14.27
N PRO A 7 3.23 -3.34 -13.82
CA PRO A 7 2.46 -2.43 -12.96
C PRO A 7 3.18 -2.08 -11.64
N SER A 8 4.38 -2.60 -11.41
CA SER A 8 5.15 -2.54 -10.17
C SER A 8 5.62 -1.15 -9.76
N PHE A 9 6.06 -0.27 -10.66
CA PHE A 9 6.72 0.98 -10.21
C PHE A 9 5.71 1.95 -9.57
N VAL A 10 4.58 2.18 -10.25
CA VAL A 10 3.51 3.05 -9.74
C VAL A 10 2.84 2.42 -8.51
N LEU A 11 2.53 1.11 -8.53
CA LEU A 11 1.97 0.43 -7.35
C LEU A 11 2.91 0.46 -6.15
N LEU A 12 4.22 0.40 -6.36
CA LEU A 12 5.21 0.46 -5.28
C LEU A 12 5.30 1.87 -4.69
N ILE A 13 5.25 2.92 -5.52
CA ILE A 13 5.14 4.30 -5.05
C ILE A 13 3.85 4.49 -4.25
N VAL A 14 2.71 4.04 -4.77
CA VAL A 14 1.42 4.12 -4.07
C VAL A 14 1.48 3.37 -2.74
N ALA A 15 2.02 2.15 -2.71
CA ALA A 15 2.17 1.37 -1.48
C ALA A 15 3.02 2.10 -0.43
N ILE A 16 4.12 2.75 -0.85
CA ILE A 16 4.97 3.54 0.05
C ILE A 16 4.21 4.75 0.58
N ILE A 17 3.56 5.54 -0.29
CA ILE A 17 2.81 6.74 0.12
C ILE A 17 1.69 6.37 1.09
N VAL A 18 0.90 5.35 0.77
CA VAL A 18 -0.20 4.86 1.61
C VAL A 18 0.32 4.31 2.93
N GLY A 19 1.45 3.60 2.92
CA GLY A 19 2.10 3.11 4.14
C GLY A 19 2.59 4.22 5.05
N VAL A 20 3.25 5.24 4.49
CA VAL A 20 3.70 6.43 5.24
C VAL A 20 2.51 7.24 5.76
N ALA A 21 1.44 7.39 4.96
CA ALA A 21 0.22 8.08 5.36
C ALA A 21 -0.48 7.37 6.54
N LEU A 22 -0.56 6.04 6.49
CA LEU A 22 -1.08 5.22 7.60
C LEU A 22 -0.22 5.35 8.85
N TYR A 23 1.10 5.27 8.71
CA TYR A 23 2.03 5.40 9.82
C TYR A 23 1.93 6.77 10.50
N LYS A 24 1.74 7.85 9.71
CA LYS A 24 1.54 9.21 10.24
C LYS A 24 0.15 9.45 10.84
N GLN A 25 -0.89 8.81 10.32
CA GLN A 25 -2.26 8.93 10.85
C GLN A 25 -2.53 8.01 12.04
N PHE A 26 -1.66 7.02 12.27
CA PHE A 26 -1.73 6.16 13.42
C PHE A 26 -1.15 6.88 14.62
N ASP A 27 -2.01 7.20 15.58
CA ASP A 27 -1.58 7.69 16.87
C ASP A 27 -1.17 6.47 17.72
N PHE A 28 0.13 6.28 17.86
CA PHE A 28 0.71 5.19 18.65
C PHE A 28 0.41 5.32 20.16
N GLU A 29 0.08 6.52 20.61
CA GLU A 29 -0.17 6.83 22.02
C GLU A 29 -1.59 6.39 22.42
N THR A 30 -2.58 6.77 21.61
CA THR A 30 -3.99 6.40 21.84
C THR A 30 -4.39 5.08 21.16
N LYS A 31 -3.53 4.51 20.30
CA LYS A 31 -3.83 3.39 19.39
C LYS A 31 -5.03 3.65 18.48
N THR A 32 -5.35 4.91 18.24
CA THR A 32 -6.47 5.31 17.39
C THR A 32 -5.98 5.93 16.10
N PHE A 33 -6.81 5.82 15.07
CA PHE A 33 -6.58 6.56 13.84
C PHE A 33 -7.43 7.82 13.90
N ALA A 34 -6.83 8.98 13.63
CA ALA A 34 -7.57 10.25 13.57
C ALA A 34 -8.76 10.21 12.59
N LYS A 35 -8.67 9.36 11.55
CA LYS A 35 -9.72 9.12 10.54
C LYS A 35 -9.90 7.62 10.30
N PRO A 36 -10.64 6.90 11.15
CA PRO A 36 -10.68 5.43 11.12
C PRO A 36 -11.17 4.87 9.78
N ALA A 37 -12.19 5.48 9.16
CA ALA A 37 -12.68 5.07 7.84
C ALA A 37 -11.62 5.22 6.74
N LEU A 38 -10.85 6.32 6.74
CA LEU A 38 -9.82 6.57 5.75
C LEU A 38 -8.64 5.60 5.93
N SER A 39 -8.29 5.30 7.17
CA SER A 39 -7.24 4.34 7.52
C SER A 39 -7.61 2.90 7.12
N VAL A 40 -8.88 2.52 7.22
CA VAL A 40 -9.36 1.22 6.73
C VAL A 40 -9.19 1.13 5.21
N VAL A 41 -9.58 2.17 4.45
CA VAL A 41 -9.40 2.21 2.99
C VAL A 41 -7.92 2.11 2.61
N TYR A 42 -7.06 2.85 3.30
CA TYR A 42 -5.61 2.78 3.09
C TYR A 42 -5.04 1.41 3.44
N GLY A 43 -5.50 0.78 4.53
CA GLY A 43 -5.05 -0.55 4.94
C GLY A 43 -5.41 -1.62 3.91
N ILE A 44 -6.64 -1.59 3.40
CA ILE A 44 -7.10 -2.49 2.34
C ILE A 44 -6.31 -2.24 1.06
N THR A 45 -6.13 -0.98 0.67
CA THR A 45 -5.36 -0.61 -0.53
C THR A 45 -3.92 -1.11 -0.44
N LEU A 46 -3.30 -0.98 0.73
CA LEU A 46 -1.92 -1.43 0.99
C LEU A 46 -1.82 -2.95 0.93
N LEU A 47 -2.75 -3.68 1.54
CA LEU A 47 -2.81 -5.15 1.45
C LEU A 47 -2.94 -5.62 0.00
N VAL A 48 -3.85 -5.03 -0.76
CA VAL A 48 -4.04 -5.38 -2.18
C VAL A 48 -2.76 -5.07 -2.97
N ALA A 49 -2.18 -3.89 -2.79
CA ALA A 49 -0.95 -3.50 -3.48
C ALA A 49 0.20 -4.47 -3.18
N VAL A 50 0.44 -4.80 -1.90
CA VAL A 50 1.47 -5.77 -1.49
C VAL A 50 1.18 -7.15 -2.08
N THR A 51 -0.08 -7.60 -2.06
CA THR A 51 -0.45 -8.93 -2.60
C THR A 51 -0.20 -9.01 -4.10
N VAL A 52 -0.53 -7.95 -4.85
CA VAL A 52 -0.27 -7.86 -6.30
C VAL A 52 1.24 -7.83 -6.57
N ILE A 53 2.00 -7.03 -5.82
CA ILE A 53 3.46 -6.93 -5.96
C ILE A 53 4.10 -8.29 -5.68
N VAL A 54 3.80 -8.92 -4.54
CA VAL A 54 4.37 -10.22 -4.14
C VAL A 54 4.00 -11.34 -5.13
N ARG A 55 2.75 -11.38 -5.60
CA ARG A 55 2.33 -12.34 -6.64
C ARG A 55 3.05 -12.12 -7.96
N ASN A 56 3.26 -10.87 -8.34
CA ASN A 56 3.98 -10.52 -9.57
C ASN A 56 5.48 -10.84 -9.46
N LEU A 57 6.08 -10.65 -8.28
CA LEU A 57 7.46 -11.06 -8.00
C LEU A 57 7.62 -12.59 -8.02
N ARG A 58 6.68 -13.35 -7.46
CA ARG A 58 6.71 -14.83 -7.48
C ARG A 58 6.48 -15.45 -8.85
N LYS A 59 5.81 -14.74 -9.77
CA LYS A 59 5.58 -15.21 -11.15
C LYS A 59 6.74 -14.92 -12.11
N LYS A 60 7.72 -14.13 -11.69
CA LYS A 60 8.87 -13.71 -12.49
C LYS A 60 10.11 -14.50 -12.10
#